data_AF-A0A1B8UVC4-F1
#
_entry.id   AF-A0A1B8UVC4-F1
#
_cell.length_a   1.000
_cell.length_b   1.000
_cell.length_c   1.000
_cell.angle_alpha   90.00
_cell.angle_beta   90.00
_cell.angle_gamma   90.00
#
_symmetry.space_group_name_H-M   'P 1'
#
loop_
_entity.id
_entity.type
_entity.pdbx_description
1 polymer ?
#
loop_
_entity_poly.entity_id
_entity_poly.type
_entity_poly.pdbx_seq_one_letter_code
_entity_poly.pdbx_strand_id
1 'polypeptide(L)'
;MNKMTLNDAQQSLIGDFGTYIESSGGARSLGKIWGYLLLAGEPRSLDQMVLDLQISKGTASLSVRQGVQVSLFRKVGIPGSKRDYYELHPDAWTSILHTSIAQGGMMGNYVRRAKSIASDEQAKVKMDESIEFFDFVVHQMKQILVQWQEQRQHKDSHN
;
A
#
# COMPACT_ATOMS: atom_id res chain seq x y z
N MET A 1 -21.99 -4.22 -18.24
CA MET A 1 -20.60 -3.96 -17.81
C MET A 1 -19.70 -4.72 -18.74
N ASN A 2 -18.71 -4.06 -19.36
CA ASN A 2 -17.80 -4.77 -20.26
C ASN A 2 -16.71 -5.44 -19.43
N LYS A 3 -16.56 -6.76 -19.60
CA LYS A 3 -15.53 -7.57 -18.94
C LYS A 3 -14.16 -7.17 -19.50
N MET A 4 -13.15 -7.03 -18.64
CA MET A 4 -11.79 -6.88 -19.14
C MET A 4 -11.34 -8.22 -19.74
N THR A 5 -11.04 -8.26 -21.04
CA THR A 5 -10.47 -9.46 -21.66
C THR A 5 -9.00 -9.57 -21.26
N LEU A 6 -8.70 -10.50 -20.37
CA LEU A 6 -7.35 -10.79 -19.89
C LEU A 6 -6.78 -11.99 -20.67
N ASN A 7 -5.66 -11.79 -21.36
CA ASN A 7 -4.93 -12.90 -21.99
C ASN A 7 -4.20 -13.75 -20.93
N ASP A 8 -3.67 -14.91 -21.33
CA ASP A 8 -3.03 -15.86 -20.41
C ASP A 8 -1.83 -15.25 -19.68
N ALA A 9 -1.04 -14.41 -20.35
CA ALA A 9 0.09 -13.72 -19.73
C ALA A 9 -0.36 -12.73 -18.64
N GLN A 10 -1.45 -11.99 -18.89
CA GLN A 10 -2.04 -11.07 -17.91
C GLN A 10 -2.64 -11.84 -16.72
N GLN A 11 -3.30 -12.97 -16.97
CA GLN A 11 -3.84 -13.81 -15.89
C GLN A 11 -2.72 -14.44 -15.04
N SER A 12 -1.63 -14.88 -15.66
CA SER A 12 -0.43 -15.38 -14.96
C SER A 12 0.16 -14.30 -14.06
N LEU A 13 0.38 -13.09 -14.60
CA LEU A 13 0.91 -11.97 -13.83
C LEU A 13 0.03 -11.61 -12.63
N ILE A 14 -1.30 -11.57 -12.82
CA ILE A 14 -2.26 -11.37 -11.72
C ILE A 14 -2.11 -12.48 -10.66
N GLY A 15 -1.89 -13.72 -11.10
CA GLY A 15 -1.58 -14.86 -10.23
C GLY A 15 -0.30 -14.65 -9.42
N ASP A 16 0.76 -14.17 -10.06
CA ASP A 16 2.07 -13.92 -9.46
C ASP A 16 2.01 -12.85 -8.37
N PHE A 17 1.30 -11.74 -8.63
CA PHE A 17 1.04 -10.73 -7.60
C PHE A 17 0.25 -11.30 -6.41
N GLY A 18 -0.70 -12.21 -6.68
CA GLY A 18 -1.40 -12.95 -5.63
C GLY A 18 -0.43 -13.73 -4.74
N THR A 19 0.46 -14.52 -5.36
CA THR A 19 1.47 -15.32 -4.65
C THR A 19 2.46 -14.44 -3.88
N TYR A 20 2.87 -13.31 -4.45
CA TYR A 20 3.79 -12.35 -3.80
C TYR A 20 3.20 -11.74 -2.52
N ILE A 21 1.92 -11.33 -2.55
CA ILE A 21 1.25 -10.80 -1.35
C ILE A 21 1.02 -11.90 -0.31
N GLU A 22 0.67 -13.12 -0.75
CA GLU A 22 0.46 -14.26 0.13
C GLU A 22 1.74 -14.67 0.88
N SER A 23 2.89 -14.68 0.20
CA SER A 23 4.18 -15.00 0.84
C SER A 23 4.61 -13.96 1.89
N SER A 24 4.07 -12.74 1.80
CA SER A 24 4.31 -11.66 2.76
C SER A 24 3.28 -11.64 3.90
N GLY A 25 2.44 -12.67 4.03
CA GLY A 25 1.40 -12.79 5.06
C GLY A 25 0.09 -12.05 4.74
N GLY A 26 -0.04 -11.49 3.53
CA GLY A 26 -1.24 -10.81 3.07
C GLY A 26 -2.27 -11.75 2.43
N ALA A 27 -3.47 -11.22 2.16
CA ALA A 27 -4.49 -11.98 1.44
C ALA A 27 -4.15 -12.09 -0.06
N ARG A 28 -4.12 -13.30 -0.62
CA ARG A 28 -3.89 -13.54 -2.06
C ARG A 28 -4.79 -12.69 -2.98
N SER A 29 -6.03 -12.44 -2.56
CA SER A 29 -6.97 -11.60 -3.31
C SER A 29 -6.55 -10.13 -3.40
N LEU A 30 -5.87 -9.59 -2.40
CA LEU A 30 -5.28 -8.24 -2.46
C LEU A 30 -4.22 -8.17 -3.56
N GLY A 31 -3.33 -9.17 -3.64
CA GLY A 31 -2.34 -9.27 -4.71
C GLY A 31 -2.97 -9.39 -6.10
N LYS A 32 -3.98 -10.24 -6.25
CA LYS A 32 -4.72 -10.35 -7.52
C LYS A 32 -5.37 -9.03 -7.95
N ILE A 33 -6.01 -8.31 -7.02
CA ILE A 33 -6.60 -7.00 -7.32
C ILE A 33 -5.53 -5.98 -7.67
N TRP A 34 -4.37 -6.02 -7.02
CA TRP A 34 -3.24 -5.14 -7.37
C TRP A 34 -2.75 -5.40 -8.80
N GLY A 35 -2.43 -6.65 -9.16
CA GLY A 35 -2.02 -6.99 -10.52
C GLY A 35 -3.08 -6.61 -11.56
N TYR A 36 -4.37 -6.78 -11.23
CA TYR A 36 -5.47 -6.39 -12.10
C TYR A 36 -5.57 -4.88 -12.30
N LEU A 37 -5.53 -4.09 -11.23
CA LEU A 37 -5.59 -2.64 -11.31
C LEU A 37 -4.37 -2.04 -12.01
N LEU A 38 -3.21 -2.70 -11.91
CA LEU A 38 -2.00 -2.32 -12.65
C LEU A 38 -2.20 -2.43 -14.17
N LEU A 39 -2.97 -3.41 -14.62
CA LEU A 39 -3.26 -3.66 -16.05
C LEU A 39 -4.51 -2.93 -16.55
N ALA A 40 -5.39 -2.48 -15.64
CA ALA A 40 -6.72 -2.00 -15.97
C ALA A 40 -6.74 -0.70 -16.79
N GLY A 41 -5.72 0.16 -16.66
CA GLY A 41 -5.60 1.46 -17.33
C GLY A 41 -6.62 2.54 -16.91
N GLU A 42 -7.71 2.16 -16.26
CA GLU A 42 -8.80 3.02 -15.82
C GLU A 42 -9.35 2.53 -14.46
N PRO A 43 -10.02 3.41 -13.68
CA PRO A 43 -10.68 3.01 -12.45
C PRO A 43 -11.68 1.86 -12.64
N ARG A 44 -11.64 0.88 -11.73
CA ARG A 44 -12.52 -0.29 -11.73
C ARG A 44 -13.42 -0.31 -10.50
N SER A 45 -14.67 -0.65 -10.71
CA SER A 45 -15.65 -0.88 -9.63
C SER A 45 -15.48 -2.27 -9.01
N LEU A 46 -16.01 -2.47 -7.80
CA LEU A 46 -16.02 -3.79 -7.15
C LEU A 46 -16.71 -4.85 -8.00
N ASP A 47 -17.82 -4.51 -8.66
CA ASP A 47 -18.55 -5.46 -9.49
C ASP A 47 -17.72 -5.87 -10.74
N GLN A 48 -16.86 -4.99 -11.26
CA GLN A 48 -15.93 -5.34 -12.35
C GLN A 48 -14.84 -6.29 -11.83
N MET A 49 -14.27 -6.02 -10.65
CA MET A 49 -13.28 -6.92 -10.03
C MET A 49 -13.86 -8.31 -9.76
N VAL A 50 -15.11 -8.39 -9.28
CA VAL A 50 -15.84 -9.65 -9.07
C VAL A 50 -15.96 -10.42 -10.39
N LEU A 51 -16.39 -9.74 -11.46
CA LEU A 51 -16.57 -10.32 -12.79
C LEU A 51 -15.23 -10.78 -13.41
N ASP A 52 -14.19 -9.96 -13.32
CA ASP A 52 -12.94 -10.19 -14.04
C ASP A 52 -12.04 -11.20 -13.29
N LEU A 53 -12.06 -11.17 -11.94
CA LEU A 53 -11.21 -12.02 -11.09
C LEU A 53 -11.92 -13.26 -10.53
N GLN A 54 -13.24 -13.39 -10.77
CA GLN A 54 -14.06 -14.51 -10.27
C GLN A 54 -13.94 -14.69 -8.75
N ILE A 55 -13.95 -13.56 -8.02
CA ILE A 55 -13.92 -13.51 -6.56
C ILE A 55 -15.27 -13.08 -6.01
N SER A 56 -15.56 -13.42 -4.75
CA SER A 56 -16.80 -12.95 -4.11
C SER A 56 -16.80 -11.43 -3.93
N LYS A 57 -18.00 -10.83 -3.85
CA LYS A 57 -18.16 -9.39 -3.56
C LYS A 57 -17.60 -9.02 -2.18
N GLY A 58 -17.72 -9.90 -1.19
CA GLY A 58 -17.12 -9.73 0.14
C GLY A 58 -15.60 -9.69 0.08
N THR A 59 -14.99 -10.63 -0.66
CA THR A 59 -13.54 -10.67 -0.90
C THR A 59 -13.05 -9.42 -1.61
N ALA A 60 -13.73 -9.00 -2.68
CA ALA A 60 -13.38 -7.78 -3.41
C ALA A 60 -13.41 -6.55 -2.49
N SER A 61 -14.49 -6.38 -1.71
CA SER A 61 -14.65 -5.26 -0.78
C SER A 61 -13.58 -5.23 0.32
N LEU A 62 -13.29 -6.38 0.93
CA LEU A 62 -12.26 -6.49 1.96
C LEU A 62 -10.87 -6.16 1.40
N SER A 63 -10.50 -6.78 0.28
CA SER A 63 -9.17 -6.58 -0.32
C SER A 63 -8.96 -5.17 -0.84
N VAL A 64 -9.98 -4.54 -1.45
CA VAL A 64 -9.88 -3.13 -1.84
C VAL A 64 -9.72 -2.24 -0.62
N ARG A 65 -10.48 -2.48 0.46
CA ARG A 65 -10.35 -1.70 1.71
C ARG A 65 -8.96 -1.82 2.31
N GLN A 66 -8.40 -3.04 2.33
CA GLN A 66 -7.02 -3.27 2.78
C GLN A 66 -6.02 -2.49 1.92
N GLY A 67 -6.16 -2.54 0.59
CA GLY A 67 -5.28 -1.79 -0.31
C GLY A 67 -5.39 -0.27 -0.15
N VAL A 68 -6.60 0.25 0.12
CA VAL A 68 -6.80 1.68 0.44
C VAL A 68 -6.14 2.04 1.78
N GLN A 69 -6.26 1.19 2.79
CA GLN A 69 -5.68 1.44 4.12
C GLN A 69 -4.15 1.56 4.09
N VAL A 70 -3.49 0.81 3.20
CA VAL A 70 -2.04 0.89 3.00
C VAL A 70 -1.64 1.85 1.89
N SER A 71 -2.57 2.68 1.40
CA SER A 71 -2.35 3.67 0.33
C SER A 71 -1.90 3.09 -1.02
N LEU A 72 -2.07 1.78 -1.24
CA LEU A 72 -1.78 1.12 -2.51
C LEU A 72 -2.87 1.45 -3.54
N PHE A 73 -4.13 1.49 -3.12
CA PHE A 73 -5.26 1.87 -3.96
C PHE A 73 -5.85 3.20 -3.50
N ARG A 74 -6.54 3.89 -4.41
CA ARG A 74 -7.37 5.04 -4.06
C ARG A 74 -8.78 4.89 -4.59
N LYS A 75 -9.74 5.45 -3.87
CA LYS A 75 -11.13 5.57 -4.31
C LYS A 75 -11.26 6.78 -5.23
N VAL A 76 -11.94 6.59 -6.38
CA VAL A 76 -12.17 7.63 -7.39
C VAL A 76 -13.67 7.75 -7.65
N GLY A 77 -14.17 8.98 -7.68
CA GLY A 77 -15.53 9.28 -8.10
C GLY A 77 -15.58 9.52 -9.61
N ILE A 78 -16.54 8.91 -10.30
CA ILE A 78 -16.79 9.16 -11.72
C ILE A 78 -18.06 10.02 -11.85
N PRO A 79 -17.99 11.21 -12.49
CA PRO A 79 -19.15 12.05 -12.71
C PRO A 79 -20.32 11.28 -13.35
N GLY A 80 -21.52 11.45 -12.79
CA GLY A 80 -22.73 10.74 -13.27
C GLY A 80 -22.87 9.29 -12.81
N SER A 81 -21.87 8.72 -12.13
CA SER A 81 -21.97 7.39 -11.53
C SER A 81 -22.21 7.46 -10.03
N LYS A 82 -23.14 6.65 -9.52
CA LYS A 82 -23.35 6.44 -8.08
C LYS A 82 -22.44 5.36 -7.50
N ARG A 83 -21.57 4.75 -8.32
CA ARG A 83 -20.71 3.64 -7.92
C ARG A 83 -19.35 4.14 -7.45
N ASP A 84 -18.77 3.38 -6.54
CA ASP A 84 -17.39 3.53 -6.12
C ASP A 84 -16.45 2.86 -7.13
N TYR A 85 -15.41 3.60 -7.55
CA TYR A 85 -14.35 3.07 -8.38
C TYR A 85 -13.01 3.16 -7.65
N TYR A 86 -12.09 2.30 -8.05
CA TYR A 86 -10.79 2.16 -7.45
C TYR A 86 -9.73 1.99 -8.52
N GLU A 87 -8.57 2.56 -8.28
CA GLU A 87 -7.39 2.41 -9.12
C GLU A 87 -6.15 2.25 -8.25
N LEU A 88 -5.04 1.84 -8.87
CA LEU A 88 -3.73 1.96 -8.24
C LEU A 88 -3.45 3.43 -7.95
N HIS A 89 -2.98 3.74 -6.74
CA HIS A 89 -2.63 5.12 -6.42
C HIS A 89 -1.49 5.58 -7.34
N PRO A 90 -1.60 6.73 -8.07
CA PRO A 90 -0.57 7.20 -9.00
C PRO A 90 0.80 7.36 -8.31
N ASP A 91 0.76 7.82 -7.06
CA ASP A 91 1.91 7.95 -6.17
C ASP A 91 1.93 6.85 -5.09
N ALA A 92 1.56 5.61 -5.43
CA ALA A 92 1.42 4.51 -4.46
C ALA A 92 2.68 4.33 -3.60
N TRP A 93 3.87 4.36 -4.22
CA TRP A 93 5.12 4.10 -3.51
C TRP A 93 5.50 5.19 -2.52
N THR A 94 5.36 6.47 -2.89
CA THR A 94 5.59 7.57 -1.95
C THR A 94 4.53 7.58 -0.85
N SER A 95 3.28 7.26 -1.18
CA SER A 95 2.17 7.20 -0.21
C SER A 95 2.33 6.05 0.80
N ILE A 96 2.77 4.88 0.32
CA ILE A 96 3.16 3.74 1.18
C ILE A 96 4.31 4.18 2.09
N LEU A 97 5.34 4.83 1.53
CA LEU A 97 6.49 5.28 2.31
C LEU A 97 6.10 6.30 3.40
N HIS A 98 5.24 7.26 3.08
CA HIS A 98 4.64 8.18 4.07
C HIS A 98 3.90 7.42 5.18
N THR A 99 3.12 6.41 4.81
CA THR A 99 2.38 5.57 5.76
C THR A 99 3.35 4.81 6.67
N SER A 100 4.42 4.23 6.12
CA SER A 100 5.46 3.53 6.88
C SER A 100 6.23 4.45 7.84
N ILE A 101 6.53 5.69 7.42
CA ILE A 101 7.16 6.70 8.28
C ILE A 101 6.27 7.02 9.49
N ALA A 102 4.97 7.22 9.27
CA ALA A 102 4.02 7.48 10.34
C ALA A 102 3.93 6.29 11.31
N GLN A 103 3.87 5.06 10.79
CA GLN A 103 3.83 3.84 11.60
C GLN A 103 5.12 3.64 12.41
N GLY A 104 6.29 3.86 11.82
CA GLY A 104 7.58 3.81 12.51
C GLY A 104 7.66 4.81 13.66
N GLY A 105 7.20 6.05 13.45
CA GLY A 105 7.12 7.06 14.50
C GLY A 105 6.19 6.67 15.66
N MET A 106 5.02 6.08 15.35
CA MET A 106 4.12 5.54 16.37
C MET A 106 4.76 4.39 17.15
N MET A 107 5.47 3.48 16.47
CA MET A 107 6.16 2.37 17.12
C MET A 107 7.24 2.85 18.08
N GLY A 108 8.07 3.81 17.65
CA GLY A 108 9.06 4.46 18.53
C GLY A 108 8.42 5.08 19.78
N ASN A 109 7.24 5.70 19.64
CA ASN A 109 6.49 6.25 20.78
C ASN A 109 5.96 5.16 21.73
N TYR A 110 5.51 4.01 21.22
CA TYR A 110 5.12 2.88 22.06
C TYR A 110 6.31 2.30 22.82
N VAL A 111 7.48 2.17 22.18
CA VAL A 111 8.69 1.69 22.85
C VAL A 111 9.16 2.68 23.92
N ARG A 112 9.13 4.00 23.66
CA ARG A 112 9.39 5.04 24.66
C ARG A 112 8.45 4.93 25.87
N ARG A 113 7.15 4.72 25.62
CA ARG A 113 6.17 4.51 26.68
C ARG A 113 6.48 3.23 27.47
N ALA A 114 6.80 2.13 26.79
CA ALA A 114 7.18 0.88 27.44
C ALA A 114 8.42 1.06 28.34
N LYS A 115 9.43 1.79 27.86
CA LYS A 115 10.62 2.12 28.65
C LYS A 115 10.28 2.89 29.93
N SER A 116 9.35 3.84 29.86
CA SER A 116 8.96 4.66 31.03
C SER A 116 8.33 3.88 32.18
N ILE A 117 7.78 2.69 31.91
CA ILE A 117 7.13 1.84 32.92
C ILE A 117 7.89 0.55 33.21
N ALA A 118 8.97 0.28 32.47
CA ALA A 118 9.78 -0.91 32.68
C ALA A 118 10.56 -0.81 34.00
N SER A 119 10.58 -1.90 34.76
CA SER A 119 11.38 -2.02 35.99
C SER A 119 12.76 -2.66 35.75
N ASP A 120 12.90 -3.45 34.69
CA ASP A 120 14.12 -4.17 34.35
C ASP A 120 15.07 -3.29 33.51
N GLU A 121 16.29 -3.07 34.00
CA GLU A 121 17.27 -2.21 33.33
C GLU A 121 17.78 -2.82 32.02
N GLN A 122 17.91 -4.14 31.92
CA GLN A 122 18.34 -4.79 30.69
C GLN A 122 17.29 -4.65 29.57
N ALA A 123 16.00 -4.67 29.94
CA ALA A 123 14.91 -4.39 29.04
C ALA A 123 14.95 -2.93 28.55
N LYS A 124 15.22 -1.96 29.44
CA LYS A 124 15.36 -0.54 29.05
C LYS A 124 16.49 -0.32 28.06
N VAL A 125 17.63 -0.97 28.22
CA VAL A 125 18.76 -0.88 27.27
C VAL A 125 18.36 -1.39 25.87
N LYS A 126 17.64 -2.53 25.79
CA LYS A 126 17.13 -3.02 24.50
C LYS A 126 16.10 -2.08 23.87
N MET A 127 15.29 -1.43 24.70
CA MET A 127 14.33 -0.42 24.25
C MET A 127 15.04 0.83 23.73
N ASP A 128 16.15 1.25 24.32
CA ASP A 128 16.96 2.38 23.84
C ASP A 128 17.50 2.12 22.43
N GLU A 129 18.12 0.97 22.20
CA GLU A 129 18.56 0.58 20.86
C GLU A 129 17.41 0.62 19.83
N SER A 130 16.25 0.10 20.23
CA SER A 130 15.06 0.09 19.37
C SER A 130 14.56 1.52 19.07
N ILE A 131 14.59 2.40 20.06
CA ILE A 131 14.19 3.81 19.93
C ILE A 131 15.14 4.53 18.97
N GLU A 132 16.46 4.38 19.17
CA GLU A 132 17.48 4.97 18.31
C GLU A 132 17.32 4.49 16.86
N PHE A 133 17.08 3.19 16.66
CA PHE A 133 16.82 2.63 15.34
C PHE A 133 15.58 3.23 14.67
N PHE A 134 14.44 3.33 15.37
CA PHE A 134 13.24 3.93 14.81
C PHE A 134 13.44 5.40 14.46
N ASP A 135 14.09 6.17 15.33
CA ASP A 135 14.37 7.59 15.10
C ASP A 135 15.28 7.77 13.88
N PHE A 136 16.33 6.95 13.74
CA PHE A 136 17.21 6.93 12.58
C PHE A 136 16.45 6.59 11.29
N VAL A 137 15.72 5.47 11.25
CA VAL A 137 15.02 5.00 10.06
C VAL A 137 13.94 6.00 9.61
N VAL A 138 13.14 6.51 10.54
CA VAL A 138 12.13 7.54 10.26
C VAL A 138 12.76 8.79 9.68
N HIS A 139 13.92 9.22 10.21
CA HIS A 139 14.65 10.36 9.66
C HIS A 139 15.14 10.09 8.24
N GLN A 140 15.80 8.96 7.98
CA GLN A 140 16.34 8.61 6.67
C GLN A 140 15.23 8.48 5.62
N MET A 141 14.12 7.81 5.94
CA MET A 141 13.00 7.64 5.03
C MET A 141 12.36 8.98 4.64
N LYS A 142 12.31 9.96 5.55
CA LYS A 142 11.86 11.32 5.23
C LYS A 142 12.80 12.02 4.23
N GLN A 143 14.12 11.85 4.39
CA GLN A 143 15.09 12.42 3.45
C GLN A 143 14.96 11.82 2.05
N ILE A 144 14.73 10.50 1.95
CA ILE A 144 14.49 9.82 0.67
C ILE A 144 13.29 10.45 -0.07
N LEU A 145 12.20 10.77 0.64
CA LEU A 145 11.03 11.41 0.04
C LEU A 145 11.33 12.81 -0.49
N VAL A 146 12.10 13.61 0.25
CA VAL A 146 12.52 14.95 -0.18
C VAL A 146 13.36 14.85 -1.46
N GLN A 147 14.38 14.00 -1.46
CA GLN A 147 15.26 13.78 -2.62
C GLN A 147 14.47 13.31 -3.85
N TRP A 148 13.51 12.40 -3.67
CA TRP A 148 12.65 11.93 -4.75
C TRP A 148 11.78 13.05 -5.34
N GLN A 149 11.24 13.93 -4.49
CA GLN A 149 10.44 15.08 -4.95
C GLN A 149 11.30 16.07 -5.75
N GLU A 150 12.50 16.39 -5.28
CA GLU A 150 13.44 17.26 -6.00
C GLU A 150 13.80 16.68 -7.37
N GLN A 151 14.09 15.38 -7.43
CA GLN A 151 14.43 14.72 -8.69
C GLN A 151 13.27 14.74 -9.70
N ARG A 152 12.01 14.62 -9.24
CA ARG A 152 10.83 14.74 -10.12
C ARG A 152 10.66 16.16 -10.66
N GLN A 153 10.77 17.18 -9.80
CA GLN A 153 10.63 18.58 -10.21
C GLN A 153 11.67 18.98 -11.27
N HIS A 154 12.91 18.50 -11.14
CA HIS A 154 13.96 18.73 -12.14
C HIS A 154 13.68 18.07 -13.51
N LYS A 155 12.97 16.94 -13.55
CA LYS A 155 12.58 16.30 -14.81
C LYS A 155 11.42 17.02 -15.48
N ASP A 156 10.46 17.50 -14.69
CA ASP A 156 9.29 18.24 -15.20
C ASP A 156 9.65 19.64 -15.70
N SER A 157 10.77 20.23 -15.25
CA SER A 157 11.26 21.54 -15.71
C SER A 157 12.10 21.49 -16.99
N HIS A 158 12.43 20.30 -17.51
CA HIS A 158 13.23 20.09 -18.73
C HIS A 158 12.44 19.41 -19.86
N ASN A 159 11.11 19.36 -19.73
CA ASN A 159 10.16 18.81 -20.70
C ASN A 159 9.12 19.88 -21.04
#